data_AF-A0A142XFA4-F1
#
_entry.id   AF-A0A142XFA4-F1
#
_cell.length_a   1.000
_cell.length_b   1.000
_cell.length_c   1.000
_cell.angle_alpha   90.00
_cell.angle_beta   90.00
_cell.angle_gamma   90.00
#
_symmetry.space_group_name_H-M   'P 1'
#
loop_
_entity.id
_entity.type
_entity.pdbx_description
1 polymer ?
#
loop_
_entity_poly.entity_id
_entity_poly.type
_entity_poly.pdbx_seq_one_letter_code
_entity_poly.pdbx_strand_id
1 'polypeptide(L)'
;MTYLVRVTAEHIAEGVRGSCGSCPIALAIHDAIEDEYGSPLPAFTVFVSPSNTVFINRRPYPLREEVVAAAMKFDRTGEMEPFEFTLELS
;
A
#
# COMPACT_ATOMS: atom_id res chain seq x y z
N MET A 1 -9.67 -1.82 12.99
CA MET A 1 -10.44 -1.26 11.85
C MET A 1 -9.98 -1.97 10.59
N THR A 2 -10.85 -2.14 9.62
CA THR A 2 -10.60 -3.04 8.47
C THR A 2 -10.89 -2.29 7.18
N TYR A 3 -9.88 -2.11 6.34
CA TYR A 3 -9.94 -1.32 5.10
C TYR A 3 -9.88 -2.25 3.89
N LEU A 4 -10.77 -2.05 2.91
CA LEU A 4 -10.66 -2.68 1.60
C LEU A 4 -9.71 -1.84 0.74
N VAL A 5 -8.54 -2.38 0.45
CA VAL A 5 -7.52 -1.73 -0.37
C VAL A 5 -7.60 -2.27 -1.79
N ARG A 6 -7.76 -1.35 -2.76
CA ARG A 6 -7.79 -1.68 -4.19
C ARG A 6 -6.55 -1.13 -4.86
N VAL A 7 -5.66 -2.01 -5.30
CA VAL A 7 -4.52 -1.65 -6.15
C VAL A 7 -5.02 -1.56 -7.58
N THR A 8 -5.19 -0.34 -8.10
CA THR A 8 -5.74 -0.06 -9.43
C THR A 8 -4.62 0.05 -10.48
N ALA A 9 -5.00 0.12 -11.75
CA ALA A 9 -4.06 0.41 -12.83
C ALA A 9 -3.38 1.80 -12.69
N GLU A 10 -4.08 2.76 -12.08
CA GLU A 10 -3.55 4.11 -11.80
C GLU A 10 -2.44 4.04 -10.76
N HIS A 11 -2.67 3.37 -9.62
CA HIS A 11 -1.62 3.16 -8.60
C HIS A 11 -0.38 2.45 -9.17
N ILE A 12 -0.58 1.51 -10.10
CA ILE A 12 0.52 0.80 -10.77
C ILE A 12 1.29 1.73 -11.71
N ALA A 13 0.59 2.59 -12.45
CA ALA A 13 1.20 3.55 -13.37
C ALA A 13 1.96 4.66 -12.66
N GLU A 14 1.47 5.12 -11.51
CA GLU A 14 2.09 6.17 -10.69
C GLU A 14 3.16 5.63 -9.74
N GLY A 15 3.14 4.33 -9.48
CA GLY A 15 4.06 3.66 -8.57
C GLY A 15 5.53 3.80 -8.99
N VAL A 16 6.39 4.11 -8.01
CA VAL A 16 7.83 4.25 -8.20
C VAL A 16 8.55 3.00 -7.68
N ARG A 17 9.27 2.33 -8.58
CA ARG A 17 10.08 1.15 -8.25
C ARG A 17 11.15 1.46 -7.21
N GLY A 18 11.28 0.60 -6.21
CA GLY A 18 12.23 0.72 -5.11
C GLY A 18 11.87 1.81 -4.09
N SER A 19 10.72 2.47 -4.22
CA SER A 19 10.22 3.45 -3.25
C SER A 19 9.22 2.81 -2.30
N CYS A 20 9.58 2.66 -1.02
CA CYS A 20 8.68 2.08 -0.02
C CYS A 20 7.42 2.94 0.24
N GLY A 21 7.49 4.24 -0.02
CA GLY A 21 6.38 5.19 0.23
C GLY A 21 5.65 5.65 -1.03
N SER A 22 6.07 5.19 -2.20
CA SER A 22 5.42 5.52 -3.47
C SER A 22 5.25 4.27 -4.35
N CYS A 23 5.30 3.08 -3.77
CA CYS A 23 4.95 1.86 -4.51
C CYS A 23 3.42 1.79 -4.71
N PRO A 24 2.93 1.03 -5.70
CA PRO A 24 1.50 0.95 -5.99
C PRO A 24 0.63 0.58 -4.78
N ILE A 25 1.17 -0.26 -3.88
CA ILE A 25 0.45 -0.68 -2.66
C ILE A 25 0.40 0.47 -1.64
N ALA A 26 1.48 1.25 -1.48
CA ALA A 26 1.49 2.38 -0.56
C ALA A 26 0.47 3.45 -1.00
N LEU A 27 0.40 3.73 -2.30
CA LEU A 27 -0.60 4.62 -2.90
C LEU A 27 -2.01 4.10 -2.66
N ALA A 28 -2.27 2.82 -2.96
CA ALA A 28 -3.58 2.22 -2.75
C ALA A 28 -4.05 2.24 -1.28
N ILE A 29 -3.13 2.04 -0.33
CA ILE A 29 -3.44 2.11 1.10
C ILE A 29 -3.75 3.56 1.51
N HIS A 30 -3.02 4.54 0.96
CA HIS A 30 -3.29 5.95 1.21
C HIS A 30 -4.72 6.31 0.80
N ASP A 31 -5.10 5.98 -0.44
CA ASP A 31 -6.41 6.28 -1.00
C ASP A 31 -7.54 5.59 -0.21
N ALA A 32 -7.36 4.31 0.14
CA ALA A 32 -8.36 3.57 0.92
C ALA A 32 -8.60 4.16 2.32
N ILE A 33 -7.57 4.74 2.94
CA ILE A 33 -7.69 5.39 4.25
C ILE A 33 -8.30 6.79 4.10
N GLU A 34 -7.91 7.56 3.08
CA GLU A 34 -8.42 8.90 2.84
C GLU A 34 -9.93 8.90 2.55
N ASP A 35 -10.41 7.96 1.73
CA ASP A 35 -11.82 7.78 1.39
C ASP A 35 -12.70 7.55 2.64
N GLU A 36 -12.19 6.80 3.63
CA GLU A 36 -12.94 6.47 4.84
C GLU A 36 -12.92 7.58 5.90
N TYR A 37 -11.84 8.37 5.98
CA TYR A 37 -11.69 9.44 6.97
C TYR A 37 -12.22 10.82 6.55
N GLY A 38 -12.57 11.01 5.27
CA GLY A 38 -13.31 12.20 4.79
C GLY A 38 -12.58 13.54 4.95
N SER A 39 -11.27 13.51 5.20
CA SER A 39 -10.40 14.67 5.25
C SER A 39 -9.03 14.25 4.71
N PRO A 40 -8.33 15.10 3.96
CA PRO A 40 -6.91 14.88 3.70
C PRO A 40 -6.22 14.88 5.05
N LEU A 41 -5.94 13.68 5.56
CA LEU A 41 -5.31 13.53 6.84
C LEU A 41 -3.90 14.15 6.73
N PRO A 42 -3.39 14.83 7.77
CA PRO A 42 -2.05 15.41 7.70
C PRO A 42 -1.02 14.30 7.48
N ALA A 43 -0.53 14.18 6.25
CA ALA A 43 0.60 13.37 5.80
C ALA A 43 0.69 11.99 6.49
N PHE A 44 -0.30 11.12 6.29
CA PHE A 44 -0.15 9.73 6.71
C PHE A 44 0.95 9.11 5.86
N THR A 45 2.11 8.92 6.50
CA THR A 45 3.25 8.33 5.83
C THR A 45 3.02 6.83 5.79
N VAL A 46 2.68 6.33 4.60
CA VAL A 46 2.53 4.90 4.32
C VAL A 46 3.88 4.39 3.81
N PHE A 47 4.43 3.36 4.46
CA PHE A 47 5.64 2.69 3.99
C PHE A 47 5.43 1.18 3.96
N VAL A 48 5.61 0.56 2.80
CA VAL A 48 5.60 -0.90 2.67
C VAL A 48 7.02 -1.42 2.84
N SER A 49 7.23 -2.25 3.86
CA SER A 49 8.51 -2.91 4.14
C SER A 49 8.54 -4.32 3.53
N PRO A 50 9.72 -4.80 3.08
CA PRO A 50 9.92 -6.20 2.70
C PRO A 50 9.64 -7.22 3.82
N SER A 51 9.47 -6.76 5.07
CA SER A 51 9.24 -7.58 6.26
C SER A 51 7.76 -7.91 6.53
N ASN A 52 6.91 -7.95 5.50
CA ASN A 52 5.46 -8.15 5.67
C ASN A 52 4.81 -7.12 6.61
N THR A 53 5.27 -5.86 6.54
CA THR A 53 4.80 -4.79 7.40
C THR A 53 4.52 -3.55 6.57
N VAL A 54 3.38 -2.91 6.80
CA VAL A 54 3.13 -1.52 6.40
C VAL A 54 3.25 -0.63 7.62
N PHE A 55 3.95 0.49 7.49
CA PHE A 55 3.97 1.53 8.52
C PHE A 55 3.00 2.62 8.11
N ILE A 56 2.04 2.94 8.98
CA ILE A 56 1.13 4.06 8.79
C ILE A 56 1.33 4.97 10.00
N ASN A 57 1.80 6.20 9.79
CA ASN A 57 2.17 7.12 10.87
C ASN A 57 3.11 6.50 11.92
N ARG A 58 4.15 5.80 11.43
CA ARG A 58 5.15 5.10 12.24
C ARG A 58 4.61 3.92 13.06
N ARG A 59 3.32 3.57 12.92
CA ARG A 59 2.76 2.36 13.53
C ARG A 59 2.87 1.20 12.54
N PRO A 60 3.47 0.07 12.93
CA PRO A 60 3.56 -1.11 12.07
C PRO A 60 2.23 -1.87 12.08
N TYR A 61 1.82 -2.33 10.91
CA TYR A 61 0.69 -3.21 10.70
C TYR A 61 1.10 -4.38 9.79
N PRO A 62 0.62 -5.60 10.07
CA PRO A 62 0.98 -6.76 9.27
C PRO A 62 0.36 -6.64 7.87
N LEU A 63 1.15 -6.98 6.86
CA LEU A 63 0.67 -7.22 5.50
C LEU A 63 0.70 -8.72 5.22
N ARG A 64 -0.25 -9.17 4.39
CA ARG A 64 -0.28 -10.54 3.88
C ARG A 64 0.94 -10.76 2.96
N GLU A 65 1.50 -11.96 2.99
CA GLU A 65 2.74 -12.29 2.27
C GLU A 65 2.61 -12.06 0.76
N GLU A 66 1.45 -12.35 0.18
CA GLU A 66 1.17 -12.14 -1.24
C GLU A 66 1.19 -10.66 -1.65
N VAL A 67 0.81 -9.74 -0.75
CA VAL A 67 0.85 -8.30 -1.02
C VAL A 67 2.30 -7.84 -1.09
N VAL A 68 3.14 -8.32 -0.18
CA VAL A 68 4.58 -8.02 -0.20
C VAL A 68 5.27 -8.68 -1.37
N ALA A 69 4.90 -9.91 -1.73
CA ALA A 69 5.40 -10.57 -2.93
C ALA A 69 5.06 -9.78 -4.20
N ALA A 70 3.86 -9.19 -4.28
CA ALA A 70 3.47 -8.30 -5.38
C ALA A 70 4.32 -7.02 -5.40
N ALA A 71 4.55 -6.37 -4.24
CA ALA A 71 5.44 -5.22 -4.12
C ALA A 71 6.86 -5.56 -4.63
N MET A 72 7.42 -6.68 -4.16
CA MET A 72 8.76 -7.14 -4.54
C MET A 72 8.85 -7.54 -6.03
N LYS A 73 7.76 -8.07 -6.61
CA LYS A 73 7.70 -8.33 -8.06
C LYS A 73 7.77 -7.01 -8.81
N PHE A 74 6.93 -6.03 -8.45
CA PHE A 74 6.92 -4.71 -9.08
C PHE A 74 8.28 -4.02 -8.98
N ASP A 75 8.92 -4.04 -7.82
CA ASP A 75 10.25 -3.43 -7.66
C ASP A 75 11.30 -4.08 -8.58
N ARG A 76 11.26 -5.40 -8.74
CA ARG A 76 12.22 -6.14 -9.57
C ARG A 76 11.94 -6.02 -11.06
N THR A 77 10.70 -6.14 -11.50
CA THR A 77 10.35 -6.28 -12.93
C THR A 77 9.59 -5.08 -13.49
N GLY A 78 8.98 -4.25 -12.65
CA GLY A 78 8.03 -3.22 -13.05
C GLY A 78 6.63 -3.76 -13.37
N GLU A 79 6.39 -5.05 -13.17
CA GLU A 79 5.12 -5.69 -13.49
C GLU A 79 4.25 -5.89 -12.25
N MET A 80 2.99 -5.51 -12.36
CA MET A 80 1.92 -5.78 -11.39
C MET A 80 0.59 -5.76 -12.13
N GLU A 81 -0.37 -6.58 -11.70
CA GLU A 81 -1.76 -6.53 -12.16
C GLU A 81 -2.63 -5.95 -11.04
N PRO A 82 -3.77 -5.31 -11.37
CA PRO A 82 -4.70 -4.83 -10.35
C PRO A 82 -5.20 -5.96 -9.44
N PHE A 83 -5.34 -5.68 -8.15
CA PHE A 83 -5.87 -6.62 -7.16
C PHE A 83 -6.45 -5.90 -5.96
N GLU A 84 -7.16 -6.63 -5.10
CA GLU A 84 -7.69 -6.11 -3.85
C GLU A 84 -7.30 -6.97 -2.66
N PHE A 85 -7.17 -6.35 -1.49
CA PHE A 85 -6.92 -7.03 -0.24
C PHE A 85 -7.50 -6.25 0.93
N THR A 86 -7.63 -6.93 2.06
CA THR A 86 -8.10 -6.33 3.30
C THR A 86 -6.91 -5.99 4.19
N LEU A 87 -6.87 -4.76 4.71
CA LEU A 87 -5.89 -4.30 5.68
C LEU A 87 -6.53 -4.11 7.06
N GLU A 88 -5.96 -4.77 8.07
CA GLU A 88 -6.43 -4.64 9.46
C GLU A 88 -5.51 -3.70 10.25
N LEU A 89 -6.08 -2.59 10.74
CA LEU A 89 -5.47 -1.68 11.69
C LEU A 89 -6.04 -1.97 13.09
N SER A 90 -5.52 -3.01 13.75
CA SER A 90 -5.85 -3.39 15.13
C SER A 90 -4.70 -3.12 16.08
#